data_AF-A0A968TKR6-F1
#
_entry.id   AF-A0A968TKR6-F1
#
_cell.length_a   1.000
_cell.length_b   1.000
_cell.length_c   1.000
_cell.angle_alpha   90.00
_cell.angle_beta   90.00
_cell.angle_gamma   90.00
#
_symmetry.space_group_name_H-M   'P 1'
#
loop_
_entity.id
_entity.type
_entity.pdbx_description
1 polymer ?
#
loop_
_entity_poly.entity_id
_entity_poly.type
_entity_poly.pdbx_seq_one_letter_code
_entity_poly.pdbx_strand_id
1 'polypeptide(L)'
;MNSLKLRPEQCSAFGQLVLQYLQNNPQTNMSQLAKQVRITRAGLGWICLKRSGPDEETAKRIAQVIGADLREVARLVHENKIENLSNLNRLNYTTHLNGKSLTRSIPIEDAIASLNSVYHAFQQAIRSVPLAEKPSDFQLYKQSFEIIKAQFLKGKKISKSTPVS
;
A
#
# COMPACT_ATOMS: atom_id res chain seq x y z
N MET A 1 25.85 13.71 13.14
CA MET A 1 24.73 12.77 13.37
C MET A 1 23.44 13.34 12.78
N ASN A 2 23.14 13.11 11.51
CA ASN A 2 21.85 13.55 10.94
C ASN A 2 20.79 12.49 11.22
N SER A 3 19.99 12.72 12.26
CA SER A 3 18.82 11.92 12.60
C SER A 3 17.74 12.20 11.57
N LEU A 4 17.49 11.27 10.64
CA LEU A 4 16.16 11.13 10.04
C LEU A 4 15.21 10.83 11.22
N LYS A 5 14.78 11.88 11.93
CA LYS A 5 13.70 11.81 12.90
C LYS A 5 12.44 11.65 12.07
N LEU A 6 12.07 10.41 11.81
CA LEU A 6 10.75 10.08 11.29
C LEU A 6 9.73 10.65 12.29
N ARG A 7 9.00 11.65 11.84
CA ARG A 7 7.91 12.25 12.60
C ARG A 7 6.68 11.35 12.46
N PRO A 8 6.07 10.88 13.56
CA PRO A 8 4.92 9.96 13.50
C PRO A 8 3.79 10.46 12.58
N GLU A 9 3.61 11.77 12.49
CA GLU A 9 2.57 12.42 11.68
C GLU A 9 2.83 12.29 10.16
N GLN A 10 4.09 12.09 9.78
CA GLN A 10 4.53 11.91 8.40
C GLN A 10 4.55 10.43 7.98
N CYS A 11 4.46 9.52 8.95
CA CYS A 11 4.49 8.09 8.72
C CYS A 11 3.14 7.55 8.23
N SER A 12 3.21 6.59 7.31
CA SER A 12 2.07 5.70 7.02
C SER A 12 1.79 4.81 8.23
N ALA A 13 0.65 4.12 8.25
CA ALA A 13 0.38 3.13 9.29
C ALA A 13 1.46 2.03 9.33
N PHE A 14 2.01 1.62 8.18
CA PHE A 14 3.19 0.77 8.10
C PHE A 14 4.43 1.43 8.75
N GLY A 15 4.69 2.71 8.46
CA GLY A 15 5.78 3.44 9.10
C GLY A 15 5.61 3.58 10.61
N GLN A 16 4.38 3.72 11.10
CA GLN A 16 4.08 3.75 12.52
C GLN A 16 4.36 2.40 13.19
N LEU A 17 4.05 1.28 12.52
CA LEU A 17 4.42 -0.05 12.99
C LEU A 17 5.95 -0.18 13.16
N VAL A 18 6.73 0.31 12.19
CA VAL A 18 8.20 0.34 12.27
C VAL A 18 8.68 1.26 13.40
N LEU A 19 8.08 2.44 13.56
CA LEU A 19 8.41 3.36 14.64
C LEU A 19 8.14 2.76 16.02
N GLN A 20 7.00 2.08 16.18
CA GLN A 20 6.61 1.41 17.41
C GLN A 20 7.62 0.31 17.77
N TYR A 21 8.08 -0.48 16.79
CA TYR A 21 9.15 -1.44 17.02
C TYR A 21 10.43 -0.78 17.55
N LEU A 22 10.88 0.33 16.95
CA LEU A 22 12.07 1.05 17.38
C LEU A 22 11.91 1.67 18.78
N GLN A 23 10.71 2.14 19.13
CA GLN A 23 10.39 2.65 20.46
C GLN A 23 10.44 1.54 21.53
N ASN A 24 9.93 0.36 21.20
CA ASN A 24 9.92 -0.81 22.09
C ASN A 24 11.30 -1.50 22.19
N ASN A 25 12.22 -1.19 21.28
CA ASN A 25 13.54 -1.81 21.18
C ASN A 25 14.63 -0.72 21.16
N PRO A 26 14.87 0.00 22.29
CA PRO A 26 15.79 1.13 22.36
C PRO A 26 17.24 0.78 21.98
N GLN A 27 17.62 -0.49 22.07
CA GLN A 27 18.90 -1.03 21.59
C GLN A 27 19.06 -1.04 20.06
N THR A 28 17.97 -0.86 19.32
CA THR A 28 17.92 -0.85 17.86
C THR A 28 17.54 0.54 17.34
N ASN A 29 18.45 1.19 16.62
CA ASN A 29 18.18 2.43 15.91
C ASN A 29 17.90 2.19 14.41
N MET A 30 17.44 3.23 13.72
CA MET A 30 17.14 3.20 12.27
C MET A 30 18.28 2.64 11.41
N SER A 31 19.54 2.92 11.73
CA SER A 31 20.68 2.42 10.95
C SER A 31 20.87 0.91 11.17
N GLN A 32 20.70 0.43 12.41
CA GLN A 32 20.79 -0.99 12.74
C GLN A 32 19.64 -1.78 12.10
N LEU A 33 18.41 -1.26 12.19
CA LEU A 33 17.25 -1.87 11.54
C LEU A 33 17.44 -1.94 10.02
N ALA A 34 17.85 -0.83 9.39
CA ALA A 34 18.11 -0.79 7.94
C ALA A 34 19.16 -1.83 7.52
N LYS A 35 20.21 -2.02 8.33
CA LYS A 35 21.22 -3.07 8.10
C LYS A 35 20.63 -4.48 8.22
N GLN A 36 19.79 -4.74 9.22
CA GLN A 36 19.12 -6.04 9.40
C GLN A 36 18.21 -6.38 8.23
N VAL A 37 17.46 -5.40 7.71
CA VAL A 37 16.54 -5.57 6.57
C VAL A 37 17.23 -5.37 5.20
N ARG A 38 18.55 -5.16 5.20
CA ARG A 38 19.42 -5.05 4.01
C ARG A 38 19.02 -3.93 3.04
N ILE A 39 18.63 -2.77 3.57
CA ILE A 39 18.38 -1.55 2.78
C ILE A 39 19.16 -0.36 3.36
N THR A 40 19.22 0.75 2.63
CA THR A 40 19.83 1.96 3.16
C THR A 40 18.95 2.58 4.25
N ARG A 41 19.57 3.28 5.20
CA ARG A 41 18.84 4.03 6.22
C ARG A 41 17.86 5.05 5.61
N ALA A 42 18.28 5.71 4.52
CA ALA A 42 17.42 6.64 3.78
C ALA A 42 16.25 5.90 3.13
N GLY A 43 16.50 4.71 2.56
CA GLY A 43 15.46 3.83 2.02
C GLY A 43 14.44 3.41 3.08
N LEU A 44 14.90 2.98 4.25
CA LEU A 44 14.02 2.67 5.39
C LEU A 44 13.18 3.90 5.80
N GLY A 45 13.81 5.07 5.88
CA GLY A 45 13.10 6.32 6.15
C GLY A 45 12.04 6.61 5.09
N TRP A 46 12.37 6.47 3.82
CA TRP A 46 11.47 6.75 2.70
C TRP A 46 10.24 5.84 2.72
N ILE A 47 10.40 4.52 2.86
CA ILE A 47 9.27 3.56 2.86
C ILE A 47 8.33 3.69 4.05
N CYS A 48 8.76 4.34 5.14
CA CYS A 48 7.92 4.61 6.31
C CYS A 48 6.97 5.81 6.11
N LEU A 49 7.14 6.61 5.05
CA LEU A 49 6.34 7.82 4.82
C LEU A 49 4.99 7.50 4.16
N LYS A 50 3.97 8.36 4.42
CA LYS A 50 2.61 8.25 3.83
C LYS A 50 2.60 8.07 2.31
N ARG A 51 3.56 8.63 1.56
CA ARG A 51 3.58 8.58 0.08
C ARG A 51 4.45 7.47 -0.51
N SER A 52 4.86 6.51 0.30
CA SER A 52 5.77 5.45 -0.11
C SER A 52 5.38 4.11 0.53
N GLY A 53 6.07 3.05 0.15
CA GLY A 53 5.96 1.75 0.77
C GLY A 53 7.04 0.81 0.24
N PRO A 54 7.33 -0.28 0.97
CA PRO A 54 8.25 -1.30 0.52
C PRO A 54 7.68 -2.12 -0.65
N ASP A 55 8.58 -2.75 -1.41
CA ASP A 55 8.23 -3.90 -2.24
C ASP A 55 8.01 -5.16 -1.38
N GLU A 56 7.60 -6.26 -2.02
CA GLU A 56 7.30 -7.52 -1.31
C GLU A 56 8.50 -8.08 -0.55
N GLU A 57 9.69 -8.08 -1.17
CA GLU A 57 10.90 -8.63 -0.54
C GLU A 57 11.29 -7.81 0.70
N THR A 58 11.26 -6.48 0.58
CA THR A 58 11.57 -5.57 1.68
C THR A 58 10.52 -5.65 2.78
N ALA A 59 9.23 -5.75 2.42
CA ALA A 59 8.15 -5.96 3.39
C ALA A 59 8.33 -7.27 4.17
N LYS A 60 8.69 -8.36 3.49
CA LYS A 60 9.00 -9.66 4.13
C LYS A 60 10.16 -9.56 5.12
N ARG A 61 11.27 -8.94 4.70
CA ARG A 61 12.43 -8.73 5.58
C ARG A 61 12.08 -7.88 6.80
N ILE A 62 11.31 -6.82 6.61
CA ILE A 62 10.86 -5.95 7.71
C ILE A 62 9.95 -6.72 8.66
N ALA A 63 8.90 -7.38 8.15
CA ALA A 63 7.98 -8.18 8.94
C ALA A 63 8.72 -9.21 9.81
N GLN A 64 9.69 -9.91 9.22
CA GLN A 64 10.53 -10.88 9.93
C GLN A 64 11.36 -10.23 11.05
N VAL A 65 12.02 -9.10 10.78
CA VAL A 65 12.89 -8.45 11.76
C VAL A 65 12.10 -7.82 12.91
N ILE A 66 10.93 -7.25 12.62
CA ILE A 66 10.09 -6.59 13.65
C ILE A 66 9.10 -7.54 14.32
N GLY A 67 9.05 -8.81 13.89
CA GLY A 67 8.13 -9.82 14.43
C GLY A 67 6.66 -9.59 14.08
N ALA A 68 6.36 -8.94 12.95
CA ALA A 68 4.99 -8.68 12.50
C ALA A 68 4.46 -9.75 11.53
N ASP A 69 3.15 -9.97 11.53
CA ASP A 69 2.48 -10.81 10.53
C ASP A 69 2.63 -10.17 9.14
N LEU A 70 3.13 -10.93 8.16
CA LEU A 70 3.30 -10.46 6.78
C LEU A 70 1.97 -10.03 6.17
N ARG A 71 0.85 -10.69 6.55
CA ARG A 71 -0.49 -10.29 6.12
C ARG A 71 -0.85 -8.91 6.61
N GLU A 72 -0.54 -8.59 7.86
CA GLU A 72 -0.77 -7.26 8.42
C GLU A 72 0.10 -6.21 7.72
N VAL A 73 1.38 -6.50 7.51
CA VAL A 73 2.28 -5.60 6.75
C VAL A 73 1.75 -5.39 5.33
N ALA A 74 1.33 -6.46 4.64
CA ALA A 74 0.75 -6.38 3.30
C ALA A 74 -0.50 -5.49 3.27
N ARG A 75 -1.40 -5.66 4.24
CA ARG A 75 -2.60 -4.83 4.39
C ARG A 75 -2.23 -3.35 4.54
N LEU A 76 -1.38 -3.00 5.52
CA LEU A 76 -0.98 -1.62 5.80
C LEU A 76 -0.30 -0.95 4.59
N VAL A 77 0.54 -1.70 3.87
CA VAL A 77 1.22 -1.19 2.67
C VAL A 77 0.23 -0.86 1.56
N HIS A 78 -0.82 -1.67 1.37
CA HIS A 78 -1.80 -1.46 0.30
C HIS A 78 -2.91 -0.49 0.67
N GLU A 79 -3.33 -0.42 1.94
CA GLU A 79 -4.20 0.65 2.44
C GLU A 79 -3.53 2.02 2.26
N ASN A 80 -2.24 2.14 2.57
CA ASN A 80 -1.49 3.38 2.33
C ASN A 80 -1.46 3.77 0.84
N LYS A 81 -1.46 2.81 -0.09
CA LYS A 81 -1.60 3.12 -1.53
C LYS A 81 -2.98 3.71 -1.85
N ILE A 82 -4.05 3.22 -1.22
CA ILE A 82 -5.40 3.78 -1.36
C ILE A 82 -5.49 5.18 -0.76
N GLU A 83 -4.93 5.40 0.43
CA GLU A 83 -4.81 6.73 1.05
C GLU A 83 -4.11 7.73 0.12
N ASN A 84 -3.03 7.32 -0.53
CA ASN A 84 -2.34 8.16 -1.51
C ASN A 84 -3.19 8.51 -2.72
N LEU A 85 -4.02 7.59 -3.18
CA LEU A 85 -4.95 7.86 -4.27
C LEU A 85 -6.06 8.83 -3.84
N SER A 86 -6.57 8.69 -2.61
CA SER A 86 -7.55 9.61 -2.02
C SER A 86 -6.99 11.02 -1.92
N ASN A 87 -5.78 11.17 -1.36
CA ASN A 87 -5.08 12.46 -1.21
C ASN A 87 -4.81 13.18 -2.54
N LEU A 88 -4.79 12.46 -3.65
CA LEU A 88 -4.62 13.01 -4.99
C LEU A 88 -5.96 13.24 -5.71
N ASN A 89 -7.10 13.11 -5.01
CA ASN A 89 -8.47 13.14 -5.55
C ASN A 89 -8.66 12.16 -6.72
N ARG A 90 -8.00 11.00 -6.66
CA ARG A 90 -8.02 10.01 -7.75
C ARG A 90 -9.05 8.91 -7.57
N LEU A 91 -9.63 8.74 -6.38
CA LEU A 91 -10.68 7.75 -6.13
C LEU A 91 -12.02 8.22 -6.72
N ASN A 92 -12.25 7.90 -7.99
CA ASN A 92 -13.46 8.29 -8.72
C ASN A 92 -14.06 7.11 -9.50
N TYR A 93 -15.34 6.85 -9.27
CA TYR A 93 -16.10 5.92 -10.10
C TYR A 93 -16.73 6.66 -11.27
N THR A 94 -16.39 6.26 -12.49
CA THR A 94 -17.02 6.78 -13.72
C THR A 94 -17.85 5.70 -14.38
N THR A 95 -19.11 5.99 -14.67
CA THR A 95 -20.03 5.11 -15.39
C THR A 95 -20.78 5.86 -16.48
N HIS A 96 -21.23 5.14 -17.51
CA HIS A 96 -22.08 5.69 -18.57
C HIS A 96 -23.51 5.19 -18.36
N LEU A 97 -24.43 6.12 -18.08
CA LEU A 97 -25.84 5.82 -17.88
C LEU A 97 -26.67 6.73 -18.79
N ASN A 98 -27.54 6.15 -19.62
CA ASN A 98 -28.40 6.88 -20.56
C ASN A 98 -27.64 7.88 -21.45
N GLY A 99 -26.48 7.47 -21.96
CA GLY A 99 -25.62 8.32 -22.79
C GLY A 99 -24.86 9.43 -22.06
N LYS A 100 -25.01 9.56 -20.73
CA LYS A 100 -24.30 10.54 -19.91
C LYS A 100 -23.18 9.87 -19.11
N SER A 101 -22.01 10.50 -19.09
CA SER A 101 -20.92 10.11 -18.19
C SER A 101 -21.20 10.68 -16.80
N LEU A 102 -21.30 9.82 -15.80
CA LEU A 102 -21.45 10.17 -14.39
C LEU A 102 -20.17 9.80 -13.67
N THR A 103 -19.55 10.78 -13.01
CA THR A 103 -18.38 10.57 -12.16
C THR A 103 -18.74 10.89 -10.71
N ARG A 104 -18.39 9.98 -9.79
CA ARG A 104 -18.60 10.15 -8.35
C ARG A 104 -17.29 9.90 -7.60
N SER A 105 -17.00 10.76 -6.64
CA SER A 105 -15.93 10.51 -5.67
C SER A 105 -16.29 9.32 -4.80
N ILE A 106 -15.30 8.49 -4.47
CA ILE A 106 -15.47 7.31 -3.62
C ILE A 106 -14.84 7.63 -2.26
N PRO A 107 -15.59 7.47 -1.16
CA PRO A 107 -15.03 7.57 0.18
C PRO A 107 -13.83 6.63 0.36
N ILE A 108 -12.83 7.08 1.12
CA ILE A 108 -11.61 6.29 1.32
C ILE A 108 -11.92 5.00 2.08
N GLU A 109 -12.85 5.07 3.02
CA GLU A 109 -13.32 3.95 3.84
C GLU A 109 -13.91 2.86 2.95
N ASP A 110 -14.72 3.23 1.97
CA ASP A 110 -15.33 2.30 1.00
C ASP A 110 -14.26 1.65 0.11
N ALA A 111 -13.24 2.42 -0.30
CA ALA A 111 -12.13 1.88 -1.10
C ALA A 111 -11.26 0.89 -0.31
N ILE A 112 -11.00 1.16 0.98
CA ILE A 112 -10.30 0.25 1.88
C ILE A 112 -11.14 -1.00 2.16
N ALA A 113 -12.44 -0.84 2.43
CA ALA A 113 -13.35 -1.97 2.62
C ALA A 113 -13.41 -2.87 1.38
N SER A 114 -13.41 -2.26 0.19
CA SER A 114 -13.38 -2.98 -1.08
C SER A 114 -12.07 -3.75 -1.28
N LEU A 115 -10.91 -3.15 -0.95
CA LEU A 115 -9.60 -3.81 -0.98
C LEU A 115 -9.62 -5.09 -0.13
N ASN A 116 -10.09 -4.98 1.12
CA ASN A 116 -10.14 -6.09 2.06
C ASN A 116 -11.14 -7.17 1.62
N SER A 117 -12.28 -6.76 1.04
CA SER A 117 -13.28 -7.69 0.50
C SER A 117 -12.73 -8.52 -0.67
N VAL A 118 -12.01 -7.90 -1.60
CA VAL A 118 -11.37 -8.60 -2.73
C VAL A 118 -10.27 -9.54 -2.23
N TYR A 119 -9.47 -9.12 -1.26
CA TYR A 119 -8.47 -9.98 -0.62
C TYR A 119 -9.10 -11.25 -0.01
N HIS A 120 -10.18 -11.11 0.75
CA HIS A 120 -10.88 -12.25 1.34
C HIS A 120 -11.51 -13.16 0.29
N ALA A 121 -12.04 -12.61 -0.80
CA ALA A 121 -12.54 -13.39 -1.92
C ALA A 121 -11.42 -14.24 -2.55
N PHE A 122 -10.22 -13.68 -2.74
CA PHE A 122 -9.08 -14.45 -3.21
C PHE A 122 -8.65 -15.54 -2.23
N GLN A 123 -8.54 -15.24 -0.94
CA GLN A 123 -8.19 -16.24 0.07
C GLN A 123 -9.17 -17.42 0.06
N GLN A 124 -10.47 -17.13 -0.06
CA GLN A 124 -11.50 -18.15 -0.15
C GLN A 124 -11.36 -18.99 -1.43
N ALA A 125 -11.08 -18.36 -2.57
CA ALA A 125 -10.93 -19.04 -3.85
C ALA A 125 -9.73 -19.99 -3.87
N ILE A 126 -8.62 -19.65 -3.19
CA ILE A 126 -7.40 -20.47 -3.16
C ILE A 126 -7.35 -21.44 -1.97
N ARG A 127 -8.46 -21.63 -1.23
CA ARG A 127 -8.45 -22.43 0.01
C ARG A 127 -7.91 -23.84 -0.19
N SER A 128 -8.24 -24.46 -1.32
CA SER A 128 -7.86 -25.83 -1.71
C SER A 128 -6.51 -25.93 -2.41
N VAL A 129 -5.86 -24.81 -2.71
CA VAL A 129 -4.53 -24.80 -3.34
C VAL A 129 -3.49 -25.28 -2.31
N PRO A 130 -2.53 -26.15 -2.68
CA PRO A 130 -1.44 -26.55 -1.78
C PRO A 130 -0.63 -25.35 -1.28
N LEU A 131 -0.16 -25.38 -0.02
CA LEU A 131 0.53 -24.24 0.60
C LEU A 131 1.77 -23.76 -0.20
N ALA A 132 2.51 -24.68 -0.81
CA ALA A 132 3.69 -24.37 -1.62
C ALA A 132 3.36 -23.59 -2.90
N GLU A 133 2.11 -23.67 -3.37
CA GLU A 133 1.63 -23.00 -4.58
C GLU A 133 0.77 -21.77 -4.26
N LYS A 134 0.43 -21.55 -2.98
CA LYS A 134 -0.37 -20.39 -2.59
C LYS A 134 0.41 -19.10 -2.83
N PRO A 135 -0.19 -18.08 -3.46
CA PRO A 135 0.39 -16.76 -3.48
C PRO A 135 0.54 -16.22 -2.05
N SER A 136 1.54 -15.38 -1.84
CA SER A 136 1.73 -14.72 -0.55
C SER A 136 0.57 -13.75 -0.26
N ASP A 137 0.31 -13.45 1.01
CA ASP A 137 -0.67 -12.41 1.37
C ASP A 137 -0.33 -11.06 0.73
N PHE A 138 0.97 -10.76 0.57
CA PHE A 138 1.41 -9.56 -0.12
C PHE A 138 1.00 -9.55 -1.60
N GLN A 139 1.12 -10.69 -2.29
CA GLN A 139 0.67 -10.84 -3.67
C GLN A 139 -0.86 -10.71 -3.78
N LEU A 140 -1.60 -11.29 -2.85
CA LEU A 140 -3.07 -11.18 -2.82
C LEU A 140 -3.53 -9.73 -2.60
N TYR A 141 -2.94 -9.01 -1.65
CA TYR A 141 -3.23 -7.58 -1.46
C TYR A 141 -2.81 -6.74 -2.66
N LYS A 142 -1.69 -7.07 -3.32
CA LYS A 142 -1.25 -6.40 -4.56
C LYS A 142 -2.26 -6.59 -5.69
N GLN A 143 -2.73 -7.81 -5.92
CA GLN A 143 -3.75 -8.11 -6.93
C GLN A 143 -5.07 -7.40 -6.61
N SER A 144 -5.48 -7.45 -5.34
CA SER A 144 -6.68 -6.75 -4.86
C SER A 144 -6.60 -5.25 -5.13
N PHE A 145 -5.46 -4.64 -4.80
CA PHE A 145 -5.21 -3.22 -5.08
C PHE A 145 -5.29 -2.88 -6.56
N GLU A 146 -4.71 -3.69 -7.45
CA GLU A 146 -4.80 -3.43 -8.90
C GLU A 146 -6.24 -3.52 -9.43
N ILE A 147 -7.09 -4.40 -8.87
CA ILE A 147 -8.53 -4.44 -9.18
C ILE A 147 -9.22 -3.16 -8.74
N ILE A 148 -9.03 -2.75 -7.48
CA ILE A 148 -9.60 -1.52 -6.93
C ILE A 148 -9.15 -0.30 -7.75
N LYS A 149 -7.87 -0.23 -8.07
CA LYS A 149 -7.29 0.80 -8.92
C LYS A 149 -7.90 0.81 -10.33
N ALA A 150 -8.08 -0.35 -10.96
CA ALA A 150 -8.71 -0.43 -12.28
C ALA A 150 -10.19 0.01 -12.26
N GLN A 151 -10.89 -0.21 -11.15
CA GLN A 151 -12.31 0.15 -10.99
C GLN A 151 -12.50 1.63 -10.66
N PHE A 152 -11.65 2.19 -9.79
CA PHE A 152 -11.83 3.51 -9.20
C PHE A 152 -10.87 4.58 -9.73
N LEU A 153 -9.94 4.24 -10.63
CA LEU A 153 -9.03 5.20 -11.27
C LEU A 153 -9.27 5.33 -12.78
N LYS A 154 -10.42 4.89 -13.30
CA LYS A 154 -10.76 5.03 -14.74
C LYS A 154 -11.17 6.48 -15.07
N GLY A 155 -10.20 7.27 -15.55
CA GLY A 155 -10.37 8.52 -16.32
C GLY A 155 -9.27 9.56 -16.01
N LYS A 156 -8.55 10.20 -16.94
CA LYS A 156 -8.61 10.37 -18.41
C LYS A 156 -7.27 9.93 -19.03
N LYS A 157 -7.27 9.16 -20.13
CA LYS A 157 -6.27 9.40 -21.17
C LYS A 157 -6.60 10.78 -21.71
N ILE A 158 -5.77 11.78 -21.43
CA ILE A 158 -5.84 13.08 -22.08
C ILE A 158 -5.70 12.78 -23.57
N SER A 159 -6.79 12.93 -24.33
CA SER A 159 -6.71 13.02 -25.78
C SER A 159 -5.78 14.18 -26.09
N LYS A 160 -4.63 13.91 -26.70
CA LYS A 160 -3.81 14.96 -27.32
C LYS A 160 -4.74 15.69 -28.29
N SER A 161 -5.07 16.95 -27.98
CA SER A 161 -5.69 17.84 -28.94
C SER A 161 -4.72 17.97 -30.11
N THR A 162 -5.12 17.48 -31.26
CA THR A 162 -4.49 17.76 -32.55
C THR A 162 -4.42 19.29 -32.72
N PRO A 163 -3.26 19.88 -33.07
CA PRO A 163 -3.24 21.28 -33.43
C PRO A 163 -4.03 21.44 -34.72
N VAL A 164 -5.07 22.27 -34.68
CA VAL A 164 -5.76 22.75 -35.89
C VAL A 164 -4.75 23.64 -36.62
N SER A 165 -4.49 23.30 -37.88
CA SER A 165 -3.67 24.09 -38.81
C SER A 165 -4.46 25.27 -39.36
#